data_AF-A0A2N5FEM9-F1
#
_entry.id   AF-A0A2N5FEM9-F1
#
_cell.length_a   1.000
_cell.length_b   1.000
_cell.length_c   1.000
_cell.angle_alpha   90.00
_cell.angle_beta   90.00
_cell.angle_gamma   90.00
#
_symmetry.space_group_name_H-M   'P 1'
#
loop_
_entity.id
_entity.type
_entity.pdbx_description
1 polymer ?
#
loop_
_entity_poly.entity_id
_entity_poly.type
_entity_poly.pdbx_seq_one_letter_code
_entity_poly.pdbx_strand_id
1 'polypeptide(L)'
;MENVNLDDMSHLVEQARDAVIHAQMNFNSAEYQRAFRALTLAKEQVKLAMHQEVDEDQKVMVHHASEHLTHLSETLVALQSTN
;
A
#
# COMPACT_ATOMS: atom_id res chain seq x y z
N MET A 1 -13.89 -15.31 -11.95
CA MET A 1 -12.68 -14.62 -11.45
C MET A 1 -13.03 -13.15 -11.37
N GLU A 2 -12.81 -12.52 -10.22
CA GLU A 2 -13.06 -11.09 -10.03
C GLU A 2 -11.89 -10.34 -10.67
N ASN A 3 -12.12 -9.60 -11.75
CA ASN A 3 -11.08 -8.77 -12.36
C ASN A 3 -10.76 -7.63 -11.39
N VAL A 4 -9.49 -7.43 -11.09
CA VAL A 4 -9.02 -6.38 -10.18
C VAL A 4 -9.02 -5.12 -11.00
N ASN A 5 -9.76 -4.13 -10.52
CA ASN A 5 -9.67 -2.80 -11.08
C ASN A 5 -8.32 -2.19 -10.68
N LEU A 6 -7.45 -1.98 -11.66
CA LEU A 6 -6.12 -1.41 -11.47
C LEU A 6 -6.16 0.06 -11.03
N ASP A 7 -7.24 0.77 -11.35
CA ASP A 7 -7.47 2.14 -10.85
C ASP A 7 -7.75 2.10 -9.34
N ASP A 8 -8.58 1.15 -8.89
CA ASP A 8 -8.86 0.96 -7.46
C ASP A 8 -7.59 0.54 -6.70
N MET A 9 -6.75 -0.31 -7.30
CA MET A 9 -5.43 -0.66 -6.76
C MET A 9 -4.56 0.58 -6.59
N SER A 10 -4.46 1.41 -7.62
CA SER A 10 -3.64 2.63 -7.60
C SER A 10 -4.14 3.62 -6.55
N HIS A 11 -5.46 3.77 -6.42
CA HIS A 11 -6.06 4.62 -5.41
C HIS A 11 -5.78 4.13 -3.98
N LEU A 12 -5.86 2.81 -3.74
CA LEU A 12 -5.53 2.23 -2.43
C LEU A 12 -4.04 2.41 -2.08
N VAL A 13 -3.13 2.31 -3.07
CA VAL A 13 -1.70 2.57 -2.89
C VAL A 13 -1.46 4.04 -2.49
N GLU A 14 -2.14 4.98 -3.12
CA GLU A 14 -2.07 6.40 -2.78
C GLU A 14 -2.60 6.67 -1.36
N GLN A 15 -3.76 6.10 -1.00
CA GLN A 15 -4.31 6.20 0.36
C GLN A 15 -3.35 5.64 1.41
N ALA A 16 -2.71 4.51 1.14
CA ALA A 16 -1.71 3.91 2.04
C ALA A 16 -0.50 4.83 2.22
N ARG A 17 -0.01 5.42 1.13
CA ARG A 17 1.09 6.40 1.17
C ARG A 17 0.73 7.61 2.03
N ASP A 18 -0.41 8.22 1.78
CA ASP A 18 -0.84 9.42 2.50
C ASP A 18 -1.04 9.14 4.00
N ALA A 19 -1.62 7.98 4.33
CA ALA A 19 -1.79 7.57 5.72
C ALA A 19 -0.45 7.34 6.43
N VAL A 20 0.54 6.73 5.76
CA VAL A 20 1.88 6.54 6.32
C VAL A 20 2.60 7.88 6.52
N ILE A 21 2.55 8.79 5.54
CA ILE A 21 3.11 10.14 5.69
C ILE A 21 2.46 10.87 6.86
N HIS A 22 1.14 10.78 6.99
CA HIS A 22 0.42 11.42 8.10
C HIS A 22 0.82 10.83 9.46
N ALA A 23 0.99 9.51 9.55
CA ALA A 23 1.48 8.84 10.75
C ALA A 23 2.94 9.20 11.09
N GLN A 24 3.80 9.44 10.08
CA GLN A 24 5.16 9.95 10.30
C GLN A 24 5.16 11.35 10.92
N MET A 25 4.26 12.22 10.46
CA MET A 25 4.19 13.62 10.92
C MET A 25 3.49 13.75 12.28
N ASN A 26 2.51 12.88 12.58
CA ASN A 26 1.62 13.00 13.72
C ASN A 26 1.54 11.69 14.50
N PHE A 27 2.69 11.11 14.87
CA PHE A 27 2.71 9.78 15.43
C PHE A 27 1.86 9.64 16.70
N ASN A 28 0.87 8.76 16.63
CA ASN A 28 0.10 8.25 17.75
C ASN A 28 -0.54 6.91 17.35
N SER A 29 -1.13 6.21 18.32
CA SER A 29 -1.71 4.88 18.08
C SER A 29 -2.85 4.88 17.04
N ALA A 30 -3.65 5.94 16.95
CA ALA A 30 -4.75 6.02 16.00
C ALA A 30 -4.25 6.20 14.56
N GLU A 31 -3.27 7.10 14.36
CA GLU A 31 -2.65 7.33 13.05
C GLU A 31 -1.87 6.11 12.58
N TYR A 32 -1.15 5.44 13.49
CA TYR A 32 -0.49 4.17 13.18
C TYR A 32 -1.50 3.11 12.72
N GLN A 33 -2.60 2.90 13.45
CA GLN A 33 -3.62 1.93 13.08
C GLN A 33 -4.33 2.27 11.77
N ARG A 34 -4.50 3.57 11.47
CA ARG A 34 -5.04 4.03 10.20
C ARG A 34 -4.10 3.69 9.04
N ALA A 35 -2.82 4.05 9.18
CA ALA A 35 -1.79 3.74 8.20
C ALA A 35 -1.64 2.23 7.97
N PHE A 36 -1.64 1.45 9.05
CA PHE A 36 -1.55 -0.01 8.98
C PHE A 36 -2.71 -0.61 8.18
N ARG A 37 -3.95 -0.21 8.48
CA ARG A 37 -5.14 -0.70 7.75
C ARG A 37 -5.11 -0.34 6.28
N ALA A 38 -4.77 0.91 5.94
CA ALA A 38 -4.68 1.36 4.55
C ALA A 38 -3.61 0.56 3.78
N LEU A 39 -2.45 0.33 4.41
CA LEU A 39 -1.37 -0.44 3.84
C LEU A 39 -1.72 -1.92 3.65
N THR A 40 -2.44 -2.54 4.59
CA THR A 40 -2.93 -3.92 4.45
C THR A 40 -3.88 -4.06 3.26
N LEU A 41 -4.87 -3.17 3.14
CA LEU A 41 -5.83 -3.20 2.03
C LEU A 41 -5.15 -3.02 0.67
N ALA A 42 -4.22 -2.05 0.57
CA ALA A 42 -3.46 -1.83 -0.65
C ALA A 42 -2.61 -3.07 -1.03
N LYS A 43 -1.97 -3.72 -0.05
CA LYS A 43 -1.18 -4.95 -0.27
C LYS A 43 -2.04 -6.11 -0.75
N GLU A 44 -3.24 -6.27 -0.19
CA GLU A 44 -4.19 -7.29 -0.64
C GLU A 44 -4.60 -7.05 -2.09
N GLN A 45 -4.92 -5.81 -2.45
CA GLN A 45 -5.31 -5.47 -3.82
C GLN A 45 -4.17 -5.66 -4.83
N VAL A 46 -2.95 -5.21 -4.50
CA VAL A 46 -1.76 -5.44 -5.34
C VAL A 46 -1.51 -6.94 -5.50
N LYS A 47 -1.60 -7.71 -4.41
CA LYS A 47 -1.45 -9.17 -4.48
C LYS A 47 -2.48 -9.80 -5.41
N LEU A 48 -3.74 -9.37 -5.38
CA LEU A 48 -4.75 -9.84 -6.32
C LEU A 48 -4.40 -9.46 -7.77
N ALA A 49 -3.95 -8.23 -8.01
CA ALA A 49 -3.52 -7.75 -9.33
C ALA A 49 -2.33 -8.55 -9.89
N MET A 50 -1.37 -8.96 -9.05
CA MET A 50 -0.22 -9.78 -9.46
C MET A 50 -0.60 -11.17 -10.02
N HIS A 51 -1.79 -11.68 -9.68
CA HIS A 51 -2.25 -12.99 -10.18
C HIS A 51 -3.13 -12.87 -11.43
N GLN A 52 -3.29 -11.67 -11.99
CA GLN A 52 -4.10 -11.44 -13.18
C GLN A 52 -3.26 -11.46 -14.45
N GLU A 53 -3.87 -11.97 -15.52
CA GLU A 53 -3.33 -11.80 -16.87
C GLU A 53 -3.57 -10.36 -17.29
N VAL A 54 -2.54 -9.54 -17.10
CA VAL A 54 -2.48 -8.13 -17.49
C VAL A 54 -1.38 -7.93 -18.53
N ASP A 55 -1.44 -6.83 -19.27
CA ASP A 55 -0.38 -6.49 -20.25
C ASP A 55 0.95 -6.14 -19.55
N GLU A 56 2.03 -6.02 -20.33
CA GLU A 56 3.36 -5.77 -19.77
C GLU A 56 3.47 -4.42 -19.03
N ASP A 57 2.80 -3.37 -19.52
CA ASP A 57 2.81 -2.06 -18.89
C ASP A 57 2.10 -2.11 -17.52
N GLN A 58 0.97 -2.82 -17.47
CA GLN A 58 0.23 -3.08 -16.24
C GLN A 58 1.03 -3.96 -15.26
N LYS A 59 1.77 -4.96 -15.74
CA LYS A 59 2.67 -5.76 -14.87
C LYS A 59 3.71 -4.88 -14.21
N VAL A 60 4.37 -4.01 -14.97
CA VAL A 60 5.38 -3.07 -14.45
C VAL A 60 4.76 -2.17 -13.39
N MET A 61 3.56 -1.63 -13.62
CA MET A 61 2.84 -0.83 -12.65
C MET A 61 2.53 -1.60 -11.35
N VAL A 62 2.04 -2.84 -11.45
CA VAL A 62 1.73 -3.68 -10.28
C VAL A 62 3.01 -4.00 -9.49
N HIS A 63 4.13 -4.26 -10.17
CA HIS A 63 5.42 -4.46 -9.52
C HIS A 63 5.89 -3.22 -8.76
N HIS A 64 5.83 -2.04 -9.38
CA HIS A 64 6.17 -0.79 -8.71
C HIS A 64 5.27 -0.50 -7.50
N ALA A 65 3.97 -0.77 -7.62
CA ALA A 65 3.04 -0.65 -6.49
C ALA A 65 3.45 -1.58 -5.34
N SER A 66 3.83 -2.83 -5.63
CA SER A 66 4.30 -3.80 -4.63
C SER A 66 5.58 -3.34 -3.94
N GLU A 67 6.57 -2.85 -4.68
CA GLU A 67 7.82 -2.32 -4.14
C GLU A 67 7.57 -1.10 -3.24
N HIS A 68 6.73 -0.18 -3.70
CA HIS A 68 6.37 1.01 -2.94
C HIS A 68 5.67 0.67 -1.62
N LEU A 69 4.71 -0.25 -1.63
CA LEU A 69 4.04 -0.72 -0.41
C LEU A 69 4.99 -1.45 0.55
N THR A 70 6.06 -2.06 0.04
CA THR A 70 7.11 -2.66 0.87
C THR A 70 7.85 -1.58 1.65
N HIS A 71 8.31 -0.52 0.97
CA HIS A 71 8.98 0.61 1.62
C HIS A 71 8.10 1.35 2.62
N LEU A 72 6.82 1.54 2.31
CA LEU A 72 5.86 2.14 3.25
C LEU A 72 5.66 1.26 4.49
N SER A 73 5.69 -0.06 4.31
CA SER A 73 5.61 -1.02 5.42
C SER A 73 6.83 -0.92 6.33
N GLU A 74 8.02 -0.89 5.75
CA GLU A 74 9.29 -0.74 6.48
C GLU A 74 9.31 0.57 7.27
N THR A 75 8.85 1.66 6.64
CA THR A 75 8.70 2.97 7.26
C THR A 75 7.77 2.92 8.47
N LEU A 76 6.59 2.30 8.32
CA LEU A 76 5.60 2.21 9.40
C LEU A 76 6.11 1.35 10.56
N VAL A 77 6.82 0.25 10.29
CA VAL A 77 7.46 -0.59 11.32
C VAL A 77 8.56 0.18 12.05
N ALA A 78 9.37 0.96 11.34
CA ALA A 78 10.40 1.78 11.93
C ALA A 78 9.82 2.86 12.86
N LEU A 79 8.69 3.47 12.49
CA LEU A 79 8.00 4.46 13.35
C LEU A 79 7.57 3.87 14.69
N GLN A 80 6.98 2.66 14.68
CA GLN A 80 6.57 1.95 15.89
C GLN A 80 7.74 1.53 16.77
N SER A 81 8.90 1.27 16.18
CA SER A 81 10.09 0.86 16.92
C SER A 81 10.81 2.04 17.58
N THR A 82 10.51 3.27 17.14
CA THR A 82 11.20 4.51 17.56
C THR A 82 10.39 5.31 18.59
N ASN A 83 9.08 5.09 18.69
CA ASN A 83 8.15 5.83 19.56
C ASN A 83 7.34 4.89 20.43
#